data_AF-A0AAP6GEA8-F1
#
_entry.id   AF-A0AAP6GEA8-F1
#
_cell.length_a   1.000
_cell.length_b   1.000
_cell.length_c   1.000
_cell.angle_alpha   90.00
_cell.angle_beta   90.00
_cell.angle_gamma   90.00
#
_symmetry.space_group_name_H-M   'P 1'
#
loop_
_entity.id
_entity.type
_entity.pdbx_description
1 polymer ?
#
loop_
_entity_poly.entity_id
_entity_poly.type
_entity_poly.pdbx_seq_one_letter_code
_entity_poly.pdbx_strand_id
1 'polypeptide(L)'
;MSRTLVICLALLVAATPLSAEVYKCTVNGNITFSDIPCTGDSEPVRMNIFTPSPEEVERANKRTRDIEENLASGRKQRQLEALRTGMGARDQKMTPEIAGERNEQRATTETSDLEDRVRAPGMQGVARQYQNEMEALNKKINTLQQSN
;
A
#
# COMPACT_ATOMS: atom_id res chain seq x y z
N MET A 1 -10.74 -46.00 17.77
CA MET A 1 -10.08 -45.26 16.67
C MET A 1 -10.60 -45.82 15.36
N SER A 2 -11.28 -44.99 14.56
CA SER A 2 -12.08 -45.44 13.42
C SER A 2 -11.19 -46.07 12.34
N ARG A 3 -11.43 -47.33 11.96
CA ARG A 3 -10.71 -48.03 10.89
C ARG A 3 -10.72 -47.25 9.58
N THR A 4 -11.77 -46.46 9.36
CA THR A 4 -11.93 -45.56 8.21
C THR A 4 -10.89 -44.43 8.20
N LEU A 5 -10.52 -43.88 9.36
CA LEU A 5 -9.49 -42.85 9.45
C LEU A 5 -8.11 -43.40 9.09
N VAL A 6 -7.82 -44.65 9.45
CA VAL A 6 -6.54 -45.31 9.12
C VAL A 6 -6.42 -45.55 7.61
N ILE A 7 -7.50 -45.95 6.95
CA ILE A 7 -7.53 -46.17 5.49
C ILE A 7 -7.34 -44.85 4.74
N CYS A 8 -8.02 -43.77 5.17
CA CYS A 8 -7.84 -42.46 4.55
C CYS A 8 -6.42 -41.91 4.73
N LEU A 9 -5.80 -42.11 5.90
CA LEU A 9 -4.43 -41.65 6.15
C LEU A 9 -3.40 -42.43 5.32
N ALA A 10 -3.62 -43.73 5.10
CA ALA A 10 -2.75 -44.56 4.27
C ALA A 10 -2.78 -44.17 2.79
N LEU A 11 -3.95 -43.79 2.26
CA LEU A 11 -4.10 -43.31 0.87
C LEU A 11 -3.41 -41.96 0.64
N LEU A 12 -3.33 -41.09 1.66
CA LEU A 12 -2.66 -39.80 1.56
C LEU A 12 -1.13 -39.93 1.47
N VAL A 13 -0.55 -40.97 2.06
CA VAL A 13 0.90 -41.24 2.05
C VAL A 13 1.35 -41.87 0.72
N ALA A 14 0.44 -42.46 -0.05
CA ALA A 14 0.74 -43.06 -1.36
C ALA A 14 0.78 -42.05 -2.52
N ALA A 15 0.51 -40.76 -2.27
CA ALA A 15 0.68 -39.71 -3.26
C ALA A 15 2.17 -39.38 -3.45
N THR A 16 2.91 -40.29 -4.09
CA THR A 16 4.23 -39.97 -4.60
C THR A 16 4.08 -38.89 -5.70
N PRO A 17 5.03 -37.94 -5.80
CA PRO A 17 5.01 -36.98 -6.88
C PRO A 17 5.14 -37.74 -8.20
N LEU A 18 4.08 -37.75 -9.00
CA LEU A 18 4.16 -38.15 -10.39
C LEU A 18 5.11 -37.15 -11.05
N SER A 19 6.36 -37.57 -11.32
CA SER A 19 7.28 -36.74 -12.08
C SER A 19 6.71 -36.65 -13.49
N ALA A 20 6.31 -35.44 -13.89
CA ALA A 20 5.81 -35.19 -15.23
C ALA A 20 6.98 -35.30 -16.21
N GLU A 21 7.14 -36.48 -16.81
CA GLU A 21 8.09 -36.71 -17.89
C GLU A 21 7.53 -36.12 -19.18
N VAL A 22 8.40 -35.47 -19.97
CA VAL A 22 8.01 -34.89 -21.26
C VAL A 22 8.69 -35.70 -22.35
N TYR A 23 7.91 -36.22 -23.29
CA TYR A 23 8.37 -37.00 -24.42
C TYR A 23 8.34 -36.16 -25.69
N LYS A 24 9.33 -36.37 -26.57
CA LYS A 24 9.37 -35.74 -27.89
C LYS A 24 8.85 -36.72 -28.92
N CYS A 25 7.74 -36.37 -29.57
CA CYS A 25 7.05 -37.23 -30.50
C CYS A 25 7.13 -36.65 -31.91
N THR A 26 7.17 -37.52 -32.92
CA THR A 26 7.10 -37.10 -34.33
C THR A 26 5.79 -37.62 -34.92
N VAL A 27 4.85 -36.72 -35.17
CA VAL A 27 3.53 -37.05 -35.73
C VAL A 27 3.41 -36.38 -37.09
N ASN A 28 3.23 -37.16 -38.15
CA ASN A 28 3.12 -36.67 -39.53
C ASN A 28 4.27 -35.72 -39.95
N GLY A 29 5.49 -36.00 -39.51
CA GLY A 29 6.68 -35.19 -39.80
C GLY A 29 6.87 -33.97 -38.90
N ASN A 30 5.93 -33.67 -37.99
CA ASN A 30 6.04 -32.56 -37.04
C ASN A 30 6.44 -33.04 -35.66
N ILE A 31 7.29 -32.26 -34.97
CA ILE A 31 7.68 -32.51 -33.59
C ILE A 31 6.60 -31.98 -32.65
N THR A 32 6.11 -32.83 -31.76
CA THR A 32 5.20 -32.46 -30.66
C THR A 32 5.77 -32.93 -29.33
N PHE A 33 5.39 -32.28 -28.23
CA PHE A 33 5.77 -32.69 -26.88
C PHE A 33 4.53 -33.25 -26.16
N SER A 34 4.70 -34.37 -25.49
CA SER A 34 3.63 -35.13 -24.83
C SER A 34 4.04 -35.45 -23.39
N ASP A 35 3.08 -35.48 -22.47
CA ASP A 35 3.25 -35.94 -21.09
C ASP A 35 3.10 -37.47 -20.94
N ILE A 36 2.72 -38.14 -22.03
CA ILE A 36 2.68 -39.60 -22.16
C ILE A 36 3.60 -40.09 -23.29
N PRO A 37 4.18 -41.29 -23.18
CA PRO A 37 5.00 -41.86 -24.25
C PRO A 37 4.17 -42.07 -25.52
N CYS A 38 4.74 -41.71 -26.67
CA CYS A 38 4.05 -41.85 -27.96
C CYS A 38 4.20 -43.24 -28.58
N THR A 39 5.28 -43.94 -28.24
CA THR A 39 5.56 -45.32 -28.63
C THR A 39 6.25 -46.06 -27.48
N GLY A 40 6.27 -47.40 -27.51
CA GLY A 40 6.85 -48.21 -26.42
C GLY A 40 8.36 -48.03 -26.19
N ASP A 41 9.05 -47.43 -27.15
CA ASP A 41 10.48 -47.13 -27.16
C ASP A 41 10.80 -45.63 -27.01
N SER A 42 9.78 -44.78 -26.77
CA SER A 42 10.00 -43.35 -26.66
C SER A 42 10.65 -42.97 -25.33
N GLU A 43 11.80 -42.29 -25.41
CA GLU A 43 12.56 -41.86 -24.23
C GLU A 43 12.14 -40.46 -23.75
N PRO A 44 12.13 -40.23 -22.42
CA PRO A 44 11.80 -38.93 -21.87
C PRO A 44 12.91 -37.91 -22.17
N VAL A 45 12.49 -36.69 -22.51
CA VAL A 45 13.37 -35.56 -22.73
C VAL A 45 13.90 -35.05 -21.40
N ARG A 46 15.23 -35.04 -21.26
CA ARG A 46 15.92 -34.41 -20.13
C ARG A 46 15.77 -32.89 -20.22
N MET A 47 14.81 -32.36 -19.47
CA MET A 47 14.64 -30.92 -19.30
C MET A 47 15.75 -30.39 -18.40
N ASN A 48 16.47 -29.36 -18.84
CA ASN A 48 17.40 -28.63 -17.98
C ASN A 48 16.60 -27.64 -17.12
N ILE A 49 16.02 -28.16 -16.03
CA ILE A 49 15.23 -27.35 -15.10
C ILE A 49 16.18 -26.69 -14.12
N PHE A 50 16.23 -25.36 -14.15
CA PHE A 50 16.86 -24.60 -13.09
C PHE A 50 15.92 -24.58 -11.88
N THR A 51 16.28 -25.33 -10.85
CA THR A 51 15.65 -25.23 -9.54
C THR A 51 16.58 -24.42 -8.65
N PRO A 52 16.18 -23.21 -8.21
CA PRO A 52 17.02 -22.40 -7.35
C PRO A 52 17.29 -23.13 -6.03
N SER A 53 18.48 -22.92 -5.48
CA SER A 53 18.83 -23.46 -4.17
C SER A 53 17.96 -22.83 -3.07
N PRO A 54 17.76 -23.52 -1.93
CA PRO A 54 17.04 -22.96 -0.80
C PRO A 54 17.62 -21.62 -0.31
N GLU A 55 18.94 -21.46 -0.39
CA GLU A 55 19.62 -20.21 -0.02
C GLU A 55 19.29 -19.04 -0.97
N GLU A 56 19.17 -19.32 -2.27
CA GLU A 56 18.79 -18.31 -3.26
C GLU A 56 17.33 -17.89 -3.09
N VAL A 57 16.44 -18.84 -2.77
CA VAL A 57 15.03 -18.56 -2.46
C VAL A 57 14.94 -17.69 -1.20
N GLU A 58 15.66 -18.03 -0.12
CA GLU A 58 15.63 -17.23 1.10
C GLU A 58 16.21 -15.83 0.89
N ARG A 59 17.28 -15.71 0.11
CA ARG A 59 17.86 -14.41 -0.24
C ARG A 59 16.86 -13.55 -1.04
N ALA A 60 16.12 -14.15 -1.97
CA ALA A 60 15.08 -13.45 -2.72
C ALA A 60 13.94 -13.00 -1.79
N ASN A 61 13.44 -13.89 -0.93
CA ASN A 61 12.39 -13.58 0.03
C ASN A 61 12.80 -12.47 1.02
N LYS A 62 14.05 -12.49 1.49
CA LYS A 62 14.60 -11.42 2.33
C LYS A 62 14.58 -10.08 1.59
N ARG A 63 15.07 -10.03 0.35
CA ARG A 63 15.04 -8.80 -0.46
C ARG A 63 13.61 -8.28 -0.66
N THR A 64 12.65 -9.17 -0.91
CA THR A 64 11.24 -8.78 -1.05
C THR A 64 10.71 -8.15 0.23
N ARG A 65 10.94 -8.77 1.40
CA ARG A 65 10.55 -8.20 2.70
C ARG A 65 11.19 -6.83 2.93
N ASP A 66 12.50 -6.71 2.69
CA ASP A 66 13.21 -5.43 2.87
C ASP A 66 12.62 -4.34 1.97
N ILE A 67 12.25 -4.67 0.72
CA ILE A 67 11.61 -3.72 -0.20
C ILE A 67 10.21 -3.33 0.29
N GLU A 68 9.40 -4.30 0.72
CA GLU A 68 8.04 -4.04 1.20
C GLU A 68 8.05 -3.14 2.45
N GLU A 69 8.95 -3.39 3.40
CA GLU A 69 9.14 -2.57 4.59
C GLU A 69 9.56 -1.14 4.24
N ASN A 70 10.52 -0.98 3.32
CA ASN A 70 10.97 0.33 2.84
C ASN A 70 9.88 1.09 2.07
N LEU A 71 9.06 0.38 1.30
CA LEU A 71 7.93 1.00 0.59
C LEU A 71 6.84 1.43 1.58
N ALA A 72 6.56 0.64 2.60
CA ALA A 72 5.59 0.98 3.64
C ALA A 72 6.05 2.22 4.43
N SER A 73 7.30 2.22 4.91
CA SER A 73 7.88 3.36 5.63
C SER A 73 7.96 4.62 4.76
N GLY A 74 8.39 4.48 3.50
CA GLY A 74 8.46 5.59 2.54
C GLY A 74 7.10 6.16 2.14
N ARG A 75 6.03 5.34 2.09
CA ARG A 75 4.64 5.84 1.91
C ARG A 75 4.19 6.65 3.11
N LYS A 76 4.42 6.13 4.31
CA LYS A 76 4.08 6.81 5.57
C LYS A 76 4.81 8.15 5.70
N GLN A 77 6.10 8.19 5.38
CA GLN A 77 6.89 9.42 5.43
C GLN A 77 6.39 10.47 4.44
N ARG A 78 6.09 10.08 3.20
CA ARG A 78 5.51 11.00 2.20
C ARG A 78 4.14 11.54 2.61
N GLN A 79 3.30 10.72 3.22
CA GLN A 79 2.01 11.19 3.75
C GLN A 79 2.21 12.20 4.89
N LEU A 80 3.15 11.93 5.79
CA LEU A 80 3.48 12.82 6.89
C LEU A 80 4.02 14.17 6.40
N GLU A 81 4.90 14.13 5.41
CA GLU A 81 5.48 15.33 4.79
C GLU A 81 4.40 16.13 4.04
N ALA A 82 3.54 15.47 3.25
CA ALA A 82 2.43 16.14 2.57
C ALA A 82 1.47 16.82 3.56
N LEU A 83 1.17 16.19 4.69
CA LEU A 83 0.34 16.78 5.74
C LEU A 83 1.02 17.99 6.40
N ARG A 84 2.33 17.91 6.68
CA ARG A 84 3.10 19.03 7.26
C ARG A 84 3.22 20.20 6.30
N THR A 85 3.53 19.95 5.03
CA THR A 85 3.60 20.99 4.01
C THR A 85 2.23 21.63 3.78
N GLY A 86 1.15 20.84 3.76
CA GLY A 86 -0.22 21.35 3.67
C GLY A 86 -0.59 22.25 4.86
N MET A 87 -0.13 21.90 6.06
CA MET A 87 -0.31 22.72 7.26
C MET A 87 0.41 24.07 7.15
N GLY A 88 1.70 24.06 6.77
CA GLY A 88 2.47 25.28 6.58
C GLY A 88 1.90 26.19 5.48
N ALA A 89 1.38 25.61 4.40
CA ALA A 89 0.71 26.38 3.34
C ALA A 89 -0.59 27.03 3.82
N ARG A 90 -1.39 26.33 4.65
CA ARG A 90 -2.61 26.91 5.25
C ARG A 90 -2.28 28.04 6.23
N ASP A 91 -1.23 27.88 7.02
CA ASP A 91 -0.78 28.90 7.98
C ASP A 91 -0.29 30.18 7.28
N GLN A 92 0.46 30.02 6.19
CA GLN A 92 0.89 31.14 5.33
C GLN A 92 -0.27 31.84 4.63
N LYS A 93 -1.31 31.11 4.22
CA LYS A 93 -2.48 31.69 3.56
C LYS A 93 -3.37 32.46 4.54
N MET A 94 -3.53 31.95 5.77
CA MET A 94 -4.45 32.54 6.73
C MET A 94 -3.91 33.77 7.44
N THR A 95 -2.62 33.78 7.77
CA THR A 95 -1.97 34.93 8.42
C THR A 95 -2.28 36.27 7.73
N PRO A 96 -2.18 36.39 6.39
CA PRO A 96 -2.57 37.60 5.68
C PRO A 96 -4.08 37.77 5.50
N GLU A 97 -4.90 36.71 5.41
CA GLU A 97 -6.38 36.84 5.34
C GLU A 97 -6.94 37.49 6.61
N ILE A 98 -6.53 37.01 7.78
CA ILE A 98 -6.92 37.61 9.08
C ILE A 98 -6.37 39.04 9.22
N ALA A 99 -5.16 39.32 8.70
CA ALA A 99 -4.57 40.65 8.76
C ALA A 99 -5.23 41.65 7.78
N GLY A 100 -5.59 41.18 6.58
CA GLY A 100 -6.24 41.96 5.53
C GLY A 100 -7.67 42.34 5.92
N GLU A 101 -8.47 41.37 6.40
CA GLU A 101 -9.83 41.63 6.87
C GLU A 101 -9.86 42.59 8.07
N ARG A 102 -8.84 42.53 8.96
CA ARG A 102 -8.70 43.49 10.07
C ARG A 102 -8.45 44.92 9.57
N ASN A 103 -7.68 45.08 8.49
CA ASN A 103 -7.41 46.38 7.88
C ASN A 103 -8.66 46.93 7.17
N GLU A 104 -9.42 46.07 6.49
CA GLU A 104 -10.68 46.43 5.84
C GLU A 104 -11.73 46.86 6.86
N GLN A 105 -11.85 46.13 7.98
CA GLN A 105 -12.70 46.52 9.10
C GLN A 105 -12.31 47.88 9.66
N ARG A 106 -11.01 48.12 9.90
CA ARG A 106 -10.51 49.39 10.46
C ARG A 106 -10.79 50.58 9.54
N ALA A 107 -10.74 50.37 8.21
CA ALA A 107 -11.11 51.39 7.23
C ALA A 107 -12.62 51.71 7.23
N THR A 108 -13.48 50.72 7.50
CA THR A 108 -14.94 50.94 7.63
C THR A 108 -15.37 51.54 8.97
N THR A 109 -14.61 51.35 10.05
CA THR A 109 -14.94 51.95 11.36
C THR A 109 -14.56 53.42 11.50
N GLU A 110 -13.67 53.94 10.64
CA GLU A 110 -13.30 55.36 10.65
C GLU A 110 -14.38 56.27 10.00
N THR A 111 -15.42 55.70 9.38
CA THR A 111 -16.48 56.47 8.68
C THR A 111 -17.87 56.40 9.29
N SER A 112 -18.09 55.74 10.44
CA SER A 112 -19.42 55.68 11.05
C SER A 112 -19.35 55.93 12.55
N ASP A 113 -19.54 57.18 12.92
CA ASP A 113 -19.94 57.56 14.27
C ASP A 113 -21.28 56.90 14.62
N LEU A 114 -21.34 56.39 15.85
CA LEU A 114 -22.53 56.10 16.66
C LEU A 114 -23.46 54.96 16.18
N GLU A 115 -23.61 53.97 17.08
CA GLU A 115 -24.74 53.03 17.17
C GLU A 115 -24.81 51.92 16.11
N ASP A 116 -23.95 50.92 16.23
CA ASP A 116 -24.39 49.55 16.58
C ASP A 116 -23.13 48.66 16.67
N ARG A 117 -22.75 48.27 17.90
CA ARG A 117 -21.63 47.34 18.14
C ARG A 117 -22.09 45.91 17.83
N VAL A 118 -22.53 45.64 16.60
CA VAL A 118 -22.66 44.26 16.12
C VAL A 118 -21.26 43.79 15.75
N ARG A 119 -20.58 43.29 16.79
CA ARG A 119 -19.44 42.38 16.75
C ARG A 119 -19.46 41.56 15.46
N ALA A 120 -18.57 41.89 14.53
CA ALA A 120 -18.44 41.18 13.26
C ALA A 120 -18.31 39.66 13.51
N PRO A 121 -19.36 38.86 13.25
CA PRO A 121 -19.38 37.44 13.59
C PRO A 121 -18.46 36.62 12.66
N GLY A 122 -18.12 37.16 11.49
CA GLY A 122 -17.33 36.49 10.46
C GLY A 122 -15.90 36.16 10.91
N MET A 123 -15.19 37.12 11.51
CA MET A 123 -13.78 36.96 11.90
C MET A 123 -13.56 35.86 12.96
N GLN A 124 -14.46 35.77 13.94
CA GLN A 124 -14.41 34.69 14.94
C GLN A 124 -14.79 33.33 14.35
N GLY A 125 -15.66 33.31 13.34
CA GLY A 125 -16.03 32.10 12.60
C GLY A 125 -14.86 31.53 11.80
N VAL A 126 -14.18 32.37 11.01
CA VAL A 126 -13.03 31.99 10.18
C VAL A 126 -11.87 31.49 11.04
N ALA A 127 -11.54 32.22 12.13
CA ALA A 127 -10.48 31.80 13.04
C ALA A 127 -10.79 30.48 13.76
N ARG A 128 -12.04 30.23 14.15
CA ARG A 128 -12.46 28.95 14.75
C ARG A 128 -12.41 27.80 13.75
N GLN A 129 -12.87 28.03 12.53
CA GLN A 129 -12.84 27.01 11.48
C GLN A 129 -11.39 26.56 11.24
N TYR A 130 -10.46 27.51 11.17
CA TYR A 130 -9.04 27.19 11.05
C TYR A 130 -8.49 26.37 12.20
N GLN A 131 -8.77 26.79 13.44
CA GLN A 131 -8.30 26.09 14.63
C GLN A 131 -8.75 24.63 14.61
N ASN A 132 -10.01 24.39 14.25
CA ASN A 132 -10.56 23.04 14.12
C ASN A 132 -9.87 22.24 13.00
N GLU A 133 -9.60 22.85 11.84
CA GLU A 133 -8.91 22.20 10.72
C GLU A 133 -7.46 21.84 11.07
N MET A 134 -6.75 22.74 11.77
CA MET A 134 -5.37 22.55 12.22
C MET A 134 -5.29 21.47 13.30
N GLU A 135 -6.22 21.47 14.25
CA GLU A 135 -6.33 20.43 15.26
C GLU A 135 -6.61 19.06 14.63
N ALA A 136 -7.51 19.00 13.65
CA ALA A 136 -7.81 17.78 12.91
C ALA A 136 -6.59 17.28 12.12
N LEU A 137 -5.82 18.17 11.48
CA LEU A 137 -4.57 17.80 10.80
C LEU A 137 -3.51 17.29 11.78
N ASN A 138 -3.35 17.97 12.92
CA ASN A 138 -2.37 17.61 13.93
C ASN A 138 -2.70 16.24 14.56
N LYS A 139 -3.99 15.98 14.79
CA LYS A 139 -4.48 14.66 15.21
C LYS A 139 -4.11 13.56 14.20
N LYS A 140 -4.33 13.80 12.90
CA LYS A 140 -3.94 12.85 11.83
C LYS A 140 -2.44 12.57 11.81
N ILE A 141 -1.62 13.60 11.96
CA ILE A 141 -0.16 13.46 12.05
C ILE A 141 0.23 12.61 13.25
N ASN A 142 -0.32 12.89 14.44
CA ASN A 142 -0.04 12.12 15.63
C ASN A 142 -0.45 10.65 15.49
N THR A 143 -1.62 10.38 14.92
CA THR A 143 -2.07 9.01 14.65
C THR A 143 -1.15 8.29 13.68
N LEU A 144 -0.73 8.95 12.59
CA LEU A 144 0.23 8.37 11.65
C LEU A 144 1.59 8.16 12.29
N GLN A 145 2.07 9.05 13.17
CA GLN A 145 3.35 8.83 13.86
C GLN A 145 3.29 7.63 14.82
N GLN A 146 2.16 7.42 15.49
CA GLN A 146 1.97 6.36 16.49
C GLN A 146 1.62 4.98 15.89
N SER A 147 1.14 4.91 14.64
CA SER A 147 0.85 3.63 13.99
C SER A 147 2.15 2.93 13.59
N ASN A 148 2.65 2.00 14.40
CA ASN A 148 3.78 1.12 14.06
C ASN A 148 3.39 0.14 12.95
#